data_AF-A0A355FCZ8-F1
#
_entry.id   AF-A0A355FCZ8-F1
#
_cell.length_a   1.000
_cell.length_b   1.000
_cell.length_c   1.000
_cell.angle_alpha   90.00
_cell.angle_beta   90.00
_cell.angle_gamma   90.00
#
_symmetry.space_group_name_H-M   'P 1'
#
loop_
_entity.id
_entity.type
_entity.pdbx_description
1 polymer ?
#
loop_
_entity_poly.entity_id
_entity_poly.type
_entity_poly.pdbx_seq_one_letter_code
_entity_poly.pdbx_strand_id
1 'polypeptide(L)'
;CASCHRPRLRAAGGEPVEAYTDLLLHDLGTGLADGRPEFLATGREWRTAPLWGLSRVVGGDGEVRLLHDGRARSLEEAILWHGGEAEAARERFQGWGVGERAALLRFLGSL
;
A
#
# COMPACT_ATOMS: atom_id res chain seq x y z
N CYS A 1 -7.57 -2.80 1.32
CA CYS A 1 -6.38 -3.61 0.99
C CYS A 1 -6.52 -4.23 -0.39
N ALA A 2 -7.24 -5.36 -0.56
CA ALA A 2 -7.27 -6.09 -1.84
C ALA A 2 -8.05 -5.43 -3.00
N SER A 3 -8.73 -4.31 -2.76
CA SER A 3 -9.38 -3.52 -3.83
C SER A 3 -8.35 -2.88 -4.77
N CYS A 4 -7.25 -2.38 -4.21
CA CYS A 4 -6.15 -1.72 -4.93
C CYS A 4 -4.90 -2.64 -4.96
N HIS A 5 -4.54 -3.25 -3.84
CA HIS A 5 -3.47 -4.26 -3.77
C HIS A 5 -3.97 -5.64 -4.20
N ARG A 6 -4.37 -5.75 -5.46
CA ARG A 6 -4.89 -7.00 -6.05
C ARG A 6 -3.80 -8.08 -6.03
N PRO A 7 -4.06 -9.28 -5.47
CA PRO A 7 -3.01 -10.31 -5.36
C PRO A 7 -2.34 -10.66 -6.67
N ARG A 8 -3.09 -10.65 -7.78
CA ARG A 8 -2.63 -11.08 -9.09
C ARG A 8 -2.91 -10.02 -10.15
N LEU A 9 -1.90 -9.72 -10.95
CA LEU A 9 -2.04 -9.02 -12.22
C LEU A 9 -2.20 -10.04 -13.34
N ARG A 10 -3.10 -9.75 -14.29
CA ARG A 10 -3.19 -10.54 -15.52
C ARG A 10 -2.00 -10.19 -16.42
N ALA A 11 -1.18 -11.18 -16.75
CA ALA A 11 -0.15 -11.03 -17.78
C ALA A 11 -0.76 -11.28 -19.17
N ALA A 12 -0.29 -10.56 -20.17
CA ALA A 12 -0.71 -10.82 -21.55
C ALA A 12 -0.12 -12.16 -22.01
N GLY A 13 -0.97 -13.16 -22.25
CA GLY A 13 -0.59 -14.44 -22.85
C GLY A 13 0.21 -15.39 -21.95
N GLY A 14 0.20 -15.19 -20.62
CA GLY A 14 0.94 -16.03 -19.68
C GLY A 14 0.27 -16.15 -18.32
N GLU A 15 0.99 -16.76 -17.37
CA GLU A 15 0.52 -16.95 -16.00
C GLU A 15 0.35 -15.62 -15.26
N PRO A 16 -0.66 -15.48 -14.38
CA PRO A 16 -0.83 -14.31 -13.54
C PRO A 16 0.39 -14.05 -12.66
N VAL A 17 0.72 -12.77 -12.45
CA VAL A 17 1.86 -12.37 -11.61
C VAL A 17 1.38 -11.93 -10.23
N GLU A 18 1.94 -12.51 -9.17
CA GLU A 18 1.59 -12.20 -7.78
C GLU A 18 2.23 -10.89 -7.31
N ALA A 19 1.71 -9.76 -7.81
CA ALA A 19 2.30 -8.43 -7.63
C ALA A 19 1.66 -7.60 -6.50
N TYR A 20 0.47 -7.99 -6.02
CA TYR A 20 -0.26 -7.26 -4.98
C TYR A 20 -0.47 -5.77 -5.31
N THR A 21 -0.90 -5.50 -6.54
CA THR A 21 -1.20 -4.16 -7.07
C THR A 21 -2.13 -4.30 -8.28
N ASP A 22 -2.88 -3.24 -8.59
CA ASP A 22 -3.59 -3.06 -9.86
C ASP A 22 -2.90 -2.08 -10.82
N LEU A 23 -1.81 -1.44 -10.39
CA LEU A 23 -1.06 -0.41 -11.11
C LEU A 23 -1.88 0.83 -11.49
N LEU A 24 -3.06 1.04 -10.90
CA LEU A 24 -3.89 2.21 -11.14
C LEU A 24 -3.55 3.34 -10.18
N LEU A 25 -4.01 4.55 -10.52
CA LEU A 25 -3.97 5.71 -9.64
C LEU A 25 -5.17 5.67 -8.69
N HIS A 26 -4.92 5.98 -7.41
CA HIS A 26 -5.95 6.07 -6.38
C HIS A 26 -5.73 7.30 -5.51
N ASP A 27 -6.83 7.94 -5.10
CA ASP A 27 -6.80 9.03 -4.12
C ASP A 27 -6.42 8.49 -2.74
N LEU A 28 -5.23 8.86 -2.25
CA LEU A 28 -4.74 8.51 -0.90
C LEU A 28 -5.12 9.54 0.17
N GLY A 29 -5.94 10.54 -0.18
CA GLY A 29 -6.43 11.57 0.71
C GLY A 29 -5.49 12.78 0.85
N THR A 30 -5.99 13.84 1.45
CA THR A 30 -5.25 15.11 1.64
C THR A 30 -4.02 14.97 2.53
N GLY A 31 -4.01 14.00 3.45
CA GLY A 31 -2.86 13.73 4.32
C GLY A 31 -1.62 13.22 3.59
N LEU A 32 -1.80 12.65 2.40
CA LEU A 32 -0.75 12.16 1.51
C LEU A 32 -0.69 12.96 0.19
N ALA A 33 -1.21 14.19 0.21
CA ALA A 33 -1.11 15.07 -0.96
C ALA A 33 0.25 15.76 -1.03
N ASP A 34 0.86 15.81 -2.22
CA ASP A 34 2.10 16.58 -2.46
C ASP A 34 1.84 18.00 -3.03
N GLY A 35 0.58 18.29 -3.36
CA GLY A 35 0.14 19.56 -3.94
C GLY A 35 0.58 19.78 -5.39
N ARG A 36 1.06 18.74 -6.08
CA ARG A 36 1.59 18.82 -7.45
C ARG A 36 0.76 17.94 -8.38
N PRO A 37 -0.12 18.51 -9.21
CA PRO A 37 -0.81 17.74 -10.24
C PRO A 37 0.15 17.34 -11.37
N GLU A 38 -0.06 16.16 -11.95
CA GLU A 38 0.66 15.65 -13.12
C GLU A 38 -0.35 15.18 -14.18
N PHE A 39 -0.43 15.92 -15.30
CA PHE A 39 -1.47 15.74 -16.32
C PHE A 39 -2.89 15.74 -15.72
N LEU A 40 -3.57 14.60 -15.73
CA LEU A 40 -4.91 14.42 -15.17
C LEU A 40 -4.89 13.96 -13.71
N ALA A 41 -3.73 13.52 -13.21
CA ALA A 41 -3.57 13.12 -11.82
C ALA A 41 -3.47 14.35 -10.93
N THR A 42 -4.28 14.38 -9.88
CA THR A 42 -4.18 15.36 -8.80
C THR A 42 -3.02 15.02 -7.86
N GLY A 43 -2.58 15.97 -7.05
CA GLY A 43 -1.53 15.72 -6.06
C GLY A 43 -1.92 14.74 -4.93
N ARG A 44 -3.14 14.19 -4.95
CA ARG A 44 -3.63 13.18 -4.01
C ARG A 44 -3.60 11.76 -4.59
N GLU A 45 -3.43 11.65 -5.90
CA GLU A 45 -3.52 10.39 -6.62
C GLU A 45 -2.15 9.77 -6.77
N TRP A 46 -2.01 8.54 -6.28
CA TRP A 46 -0.76 7.80 -6.35
C TRP A 46 -1.00 6.44 -6.97
N ARG A 47 -0.04 5.99 -7.77
CA ARG A 47 -0.07 4.63 -8.31
C ARG A 47 0.09 3.63 -7.18
N THR A 48 -0.76 2.60 -7.14
CA THR A 48 -0.59 1.48 -6.21
C THR A 48 0.76 0.81 -6.44
N ALA A 49 1.68 0.91 -5.48
CA ALA A 49 2.97 0.23 -5.56
C ALA A 49 2.77 -1.31 -5.46
N PRO A 50 3.43 -2.12 -6.31
CA PRO A 50 3.52 -3.56 -6.10
C PRO A 50 4.07 -3.88 -4.71
N LEU A 51 3.49 -4.86 -4.02
CA LEU A 51 4.01 -5.32 -2.73
C LEU A 51 4.90 -6.55 -2.85
N TRP A 52 5.19 -7.01 -4.08
CA TRP A 52 6.19 -8.04 -4.29
C TRP A 52 7.56 -7.62 -3.70
N GLY A 53 8.25 -8.51 -3.00
CA GLY A 53 9.53 -8.20 -2.37
C GLY A 53 9.48 -7.13 -1.27
N LEU A 54 8.31 -6.82 -0.71
CA LEU A 54 8.14 -5.89 0.42
C LEU A 54 8.97 -6.32 1.63
N SER A 55 9.10 -7.63 1.88
CA SER A 55 9.97 -8.26 2.88
C SER A 55 11.41 -7.77 2.81
N ARG A 56 11.93 -7.47 1.62
CA ARG A 56 13.30 -6.94 1.45
C ARG A 56 13.42 -5.50 1.95
N VAL A 57 12.34 -4.73 1.86
CA VAL A 57 12.28 -3.34 2.35
C VAL A 57 12.11 -3.31 3.87
N VAL A 58 11.28 -4.20 4.42
CA VAL A 58 10.93 -4.17 5.85
C VAL A 58 11.77 -5.10 6.74
N GLY A 59 12.48 -6.07 6.15
CA GLY A 59 13.28 -7.06 6.87
C GLY A 59 14.80 -6.92 6.73
N GLY A 60 15.28 -5.88 6.01
CA GLY A 60 16.70 -5.58 5.91
C GLY A 60 17.24 -4.79 7.10
N ASP A 61 18.57 -4.59 7.14
CA ASP A 61 19.26 -3.84 8.21
C ASP A 61 19.12 -2.30 8.10
N GLY A 62 18.40 -1.81 7.08
CA GLY A 62 18.20 -0.39 6.81
C GLY A 62 16.96 0.21 7.47
N GLU A 63 16.87 1.54 7.47
CA GLU A 63 15.65 2.23 7.88
C GLU A 63 14.50 1.92 6.92
N VAL A 64 13.35 1.53 7.47
CA VAL A 64 12.11 1.36 6.70
C VAL A 64 11.55 2.72 6.32
N ARG A 65 11.35 2.94 5.01
CA ARG A 65 10.78 4.16 4.44
C ARG A 65 9.70 3.78 3.43
N LEU A 66 8.44 3.85 3.84
CA LEU A 66 7.27 3.47 3.05
C LEU A 66 6.44 4.69 2.68
N LEU A 67 5.51 4.50 1.72
CA LEU A 67 4.75 5.55 1.04
C LEU A 67 5.63 6.39 0.11
N HIS A 68 5.02 7.21 -0.75
CA HIS A 68 5.71 7.94 -1.81
C HIS A 68 6.74 8.96 -1.30
N ASP A 69 6.57 9.46 -0.08
CA ASP A 69 7.46 10.43 0.56
C ASP A 69 8.34 9.81 1.66
N GLY A 70 8.26 8.49 1.84
CA GLY A 70 9.07 7.75 2.80
C GLY A 70 8.78 8.09 4.27
N ARG A 71 7.61 8.68 4.59
CA ARG A 71 7.29 9.07 5.98
C ARG A 71 7.06 7.87 6.91
N ALA A 72 6.54 6.76 6.38
CA ALA A 72 6.12 5.65 7.21
C ALA A 72 7.29 4.71 7.52
N ARG A 73 7.51 4.47 8.82
CA ARG A 73 8.64 3.68 9.36
C ARG A 73 8.26 2.25 9.71
N SER A 74 7.00 1.87 9.47
CA SER A 74 6.51 0.51 9.65
C SER A 74 5.33 0.24 8.73
N LEU A 75 5.02 -1.04 8.53
CA LEU A 75 3.82 -1.48 7.80
C LEU A 75 2.54 -0.95 8.44
N GLU A 76 2.49 -0.94 9.77
CA GLU A 76 1.33 -0.41 10.52
C GLU A 76 1.18 1.10 10.30
N GLU A 77 2.28 1.87 10.41
CA GLU A 77 2.26 3.31 10.12
C GLU A 77 1.81 3.58 8.68
N ALA A 78 2.32 2.81 7.71
CA ALA A 78 1.92 2.94 6.31
C ALA A 78 0.41 2.70 6.13
N ILE A 79 -0.15 1.65 6.75
CA ILE A 79 -1.60 1.37 6.71
C ILE A 79 -2.39 2.53 7.32
N LEU A 80 -1.94 3.09 8.45
CA LEU A 80 -2.65 4.17 9.15
C LEU A 80 -2.62 5.53 8.40
N TRP A 81 -1.67 5.72 7.49
CA TRP A 81 -1.64 6.91 6.63
C TRP A 81 -2.62 6.87 5.45
N HIS A 82 -3.17 5.71 5.09
CA HIS A 82 -4.08 5.59 3.96
C HIS A 82 -5.41 6.32 4.21
N GLY A 83 -5.69 7.39 3.46
CA GLY A 83 -6.99 8.06 3.44
C GLY A 83 -7.69 7.88 2.08
N GLY A 84 -8.56 8.82 1.74
CA GLY A 84 -9.23 8.87 0.43
C GLY A 84 -10.02 7.60 0.14
N GLU A 85 -9.76 6.95 -1.00
CA GLU A 85 -10.41 5.68 -1.36
C GLU A 85 -10.12 4.53 -0.39
N ALA A 86 -8.98 4.59 0.31
CA ALA A 86 -8.55 3.56 1.25
C ALA A 86 -9.02 3.80 2.70
N GLU A 87 -9.72 4.91 2.97
CA GLU A 87 -10.17 5.32 4.30
C GLU A 87 -10.95 4.20 5.03
N ALA A 88 -11.97 3.64 4.39
CA ALA A 88 -12.75 2.56 4.99
C ALA A 88 -11.91 1.30 5.29
N ALA A 89 -10.84 1.05 4.53
CA ALA A 89 -9.94 -0.06 4.82
C ALA A 89 -9.03 0.23 6.02
N ARG A 90 -8.54 1.48 6.14
CA ARG A 90 -7.81 1.95 7.31
C ARG A 90 -8.64 1.84 8.59
N GLU A 91 -9.88 2.33 8.56
CA GLU A 91 -10.79 2.29 9.72
C GLU A 91 -11.07 0.85 10.17
N ARG A 92 -11.31 -0.06 9.21
CA ARG A 92 -11.46 -1.50 9.53
C ARG A 92 -10.21 -2.07 10.19
N PHE A 93 -9.01 -1.74 9.70
CA PHE A 93 -7.77 -2.17 10.32
C PHE A 93 -7.60 -1.63 11.74
N GLN A 94 -7.97 -0.37 11.99
CA GLN A 94 -7.94 0.21 13.35
C GLN A 94 -8.91 -0.49 14.30
N GLY A 95 -10.06 -0.94 13.80
CA GLY A 95 -11.06 -1.68 14.57
C GLY A 95 -10.71 -3.14 14.86
N TRP A 96 -9.65 -3.69 14.23
CA TRP A 96 -9.26 -5.09 14.42
C TRP A 96 -8.57 -5.38 15.75
N GLY A 97 -8.76 -6.60 16.24
CA GLY A 97 -8.04 -7.13 17.37
C GLY A 97 -6.54 -7.25 17.09
N VAL A 98 -5.74 -7.35 18.16
CA VAL A 98 -4.27 -7.47 18.06
C VAL A 98 -3.86 -8.67 17.21
N GLY A 99 -4.56 -9.80 17.33
CA GLY A 99 -4.28 -11.01 16.57
C GLY A 99 -4.48 -10.86 15.05
N GLU A 100 -5.57 -10.20 14.64
CA GLU A 100 -5.89 -9.94 13.23
C GLU A 100 -4.90 -8.98 12.60
N ARG A 101 -4.58 -7.87 13.30
CA ARG A 101 -3.54 -6.93 12.87
C ARG A 101 -2.20 -7.62 12.72
N ALA A 102 -1.78 -8.40 13.71
CA ALA A 102 -0.52 -9.15 13.66
C ALA A 102 -0.50 -10.16 12.50
N ALA A 103 -1.63 -10.81 12.18
CA ALA A 103 -1.73 -11.73 11.04
C ALA A 103 -1.53 -11.00 9.71
N LEU A 104 -2.17 -9.83 9.52
CA LEU A 104 -1.96 -9.03 8.31
C LEU A 104 -0.51 -8.54 8.20
N LEU A 105 0.07 -8.01 9.28
CA LEU A 105 1.44 -7.49 9.26
C LEU A 105 2.46 -8.60 8.98
N ARG A 106 2.27 -9.81 9.53
CA ARG A 106 3.11 -10.98 9.18
C ARG A 106 2.98 -11.37 7.73
N PHE A 107 1.76 -11.40 7.20
CA PHE A 107 1.52 -11.68 5.78
C PHE A 107 2.26 -10.67 4.90
N LEU A 108 2.09 -9.37 5.15
CA LEU A 108 2.77 -8.31 4.42
C LEU A 108 4.30 -8.40 4.52
N GLY A 109 4.83 -8.74 5.71
CA GLY A 109 6.27 -8.95 5.92
C GLY A 109 6.85 -10.18 5.21
N SER A 110 6.00 -11.07 4.67
CA SER A 110 6.42 -12.24 3.89
C SER A 110 6.42 -12.02 2.37
N LEU A 111 5.91 -10.88 1.90
CA LEU A 111 5.75 -10.58 0.47
C LEU A 111 7.04 -10.17 -0.24
#